data_AF-A0A1B8HFI9-F1
#
_entry.id   AF-A0A1B8HFI9-F1
#
_cell.length_a   1.000
_cell.length_b   1.000
_cell.length_c   1.000
_cell.angle_alpha   90.00
_cell.angle_beta   90.00
_cell.angle_gamma   90.00
#
_symmetry.space_group_name_H-M   'P 1'
#
loop_
_entity.id
_entity.type
_entity.pdbx_description
1 polymer ?
#
loop_
_entity_poly.entity_id
_entity_poly.type
_entity_poly.pdbx_seq_one_letter_code
_entity_poly.pdbx_strand_id
1 'polypeptide(L)'
;MMRSESKEIYGVNVISVLAVLHQVRRWWVLRELKNHWNSRHKVIRICRSRGWHDHIRFKNIERQYFMTRQAAKRHQREGVI
;
A
#
# COMPACT_ATOMS: atom_id res chain seq x y z
N MET A 1 39.38 -12.98 4.56
CA MET A 1 38.71 -11.69 4.32
C MET A 1 37.77 -11.92 3.13
N MET A 2 36.50 -12.24 3.35
CA MET A 2 35.54 -12.49 2.27
C MET A 2 35.22 -11.15 1.60
N ARG A 3 35.86 -10.89 0.46
CA ARG A 3 35.55 -9.77 -0.41
C ARG A 3 34.23 -10.13 -1.08
N SER A 4 33.12 -9.57 -0.59
CA SER A 4 31.83 -9.65 -1.27
C SER A 4 31.98 -8.85 -2.56
N GLU A 5 32.37 -9.51 -3.65
CA GLU A 5 32.24 -8.93 -4.99
C GLU A 5 30.78 -8.51 -5.15
N SER A 6 30.53 -7.20 -5.22
CA SER A 6 29.27 -6.69 -5.73
C SER A 6 29.03 -7.40 -7.06
N LYS A 7 27.90 -8.12 -7.20
CA LYS A 7 27.49 -8.69 -8.50
C LYS A 7 27.19 -7.52 -9.43
N GLU A 8 28.23 -7.01 -10.07
CA GLU A 8 28.14 -5.99 -11.09
C GLU A 8 27.87 -6.67 -12.42
N ILE A 9 26.77 -6.28 -13.07
CA ILE A 9 26.42 -6.74 -14.40
C ILE A 9 26.50 -5.52 -15.29
N TYR A 10 27.35 -5.55 -16.33
CA TYR A 10 27.64 -4.40 -17.20
C TYR A 10 28.06 -3.12 -16.45
N GLY A 11 28.80 -3.25 -15.34
CA GLY A 11 29.26 -2.11 -14.52
C GLY A 11 28.19 -1.48 -13.64
N VAL A 12 27.00 -2.10 -13.54
CA VAL A 12 25.91 -1.65 -12.67
C VAL A 12 25.85 -2.52 -11.42
N ASN A 13 25.86 -1.89 -10.25
CA ASN A 13 25.63 -2.57 -8.98
C ASN A 13 24.17 -3.05 -8.89
N VAL A 14 23.96 -4.35 -9.07
CA VAL A 14 22.63 -4.98 -9.09
C VAL A 14 21.87 -4.74 -7.77
N ILE A 15 22.55 -4.68 -6.64
CA ILE A 15 21.92 -4.47 -5.32
C ILE A 15 21.30 -3.07 -5.25
N SER A 16 22.00 -2.05 -5.75
CA SER A 16 21.49 -0.68 -5.78
C SER A 16 20.25 -0.56 -6.67
N VAL A 17 20.24 -1.23 -7.83
CA VAL A 17 19.07 -1.26 -8.72
C VAL A 17 17.88 -1.95 -8.05
N LEU A 18 18.11 -3.11 -7.42
CA LEU A 18 17.06 -3.82 -6.68
C LEU A 18 16.48 -2.97 -5.54
N ALA A 19 17.31 -2.21 -4.83
CA ALA A 19 16.86 -1.30 -3.78
C ALA A 19 15.96 -0.18 -4.32
N VAL A 20 16.32 0.42 -5.46
CA VAL A 20 15.48 1.45 -6.12
C VAL A 20 14.15 0.86 -6.58
N LEU A 21 14.16 -0.32 -7.22
CA LEU A 21 12.95 -1.02 -7.63
C LEU A 21 12.04 -1.34 -6.44
N HIS A 22 12.62 -1.77 -5.32
CA HIS A 22 11.89 -2.02 -4.09
C HIS A 22 11.23 -0.76 -3.53
N GLN A 23 11.95 0.37 -3.48
CA GLN A 23 11.40 1.66 -3.06
C GLN A 23 10.25 2.13 -3.96
N VAL A 24 10.40 1.99 -5.29
CA VAL A 24 9.33 2.32 -6.25
C VAL A 24 8.11 1.44 -5.99
N ARG A 25 8.29 0.13 -5.83
CA ARG A 25 7.19 -0.81 -5.52
C ARG A 25 6.49 -0.43 -4.22
N ARG A 26 7.24 -0.09 -3.17
CA ARG A 26 6.70 0.38 -1.88
C ARG A 26 5.86 1.63 -2.05
N TRP A 27 6.35 2.61 -2.81
CA TRP A 27 5.63 3.85 -3.09
C TRP A 27 4.31 3.61 -3.83
N TRP A 28 4.29 2.72 -4.82
CA TRP A 28 3.07 2.32 -5.51
C TRP A 28 2.02 1.72 -4.57
N VAL A 29 2.42 0.81 -3.69
CA VAL A 29 1.50 0.19 -2.72
C VAL A 29 0.94 1.24 -1.76
N LEU A 30 1.78 2.15 -1.24
CA LEU A 30 1.29 3.23 -0.37
C LEU A 30 0.29 4.14 -1.10
N ARG A 31 0.54 4.43 -2.38
CA ARG A 31 -0.39 5.21 -3.22
C ARG A 31 -1.71 4.48 -3.42
N GLU A 32 -1.68 3.18 -3.66
CA GLU A 32 -2.87 2.34 -3.81
C GLU A 32 -3.70 2.31 -2.52
N LEU A 33 -3.07 2.09 -1.36
CA LEU A 33 -3.73 2.11 -0.06
C LEU A 33 -4.41 3.46 0.22
N LYS A 34 -3.72 4.56 -0.08
CA LYS A 34 -4.26 5.92 0.02
C LYS A 34 -5.46 6.13 -0.91
N ASN A 35 -5.37 5.67 -2.15
CA ASN A 35 -6.45 5.78 -3.13
C ASN A 35 -7.68 4.97 -2.69
N HIS A 36 -7.48 3.76 -2.18
CA HIS A 36 -8.54 2.94 -1.60
C HIS A 36 -9.23 3.64 -0.44
N TRP A 37 -8.46 4.20 0.50
CA TRP A 37 -8.99 4.98 1.61
C TRP A 37 -9.87 6.14 1.12
N ASN A 38 -9.34 6.95 0.20
CA ASN A 38 -10.04 8.11 -0.36
C ASN A 38 -11.32 7.71 -1.12
N SER A 39 -11.27 6.66 -1.93
CA SER A 39 -12.44 6.15 -2.66
C SER A 39 -13.56 5.75 -1.71
N ARG A 40 -13.23 5.07 -0.61
CA ARG A 40 -14.23 4.67 0.39
C ARG A 40 -14.79 5.85 1.16
N HIS A 41 -13.98 6.86 1.49
CA HIS A 41 -14.46 8.12 2.05
C HIS A 41 -15.40 8.87 1.11
N LYS A 42 -15.12 8.86 -0.21
CA LYS A 42 -16.00 9.43 -1.23
C LYS A 42 -17.36 8.73 -1.25
N VAL A 43 -17.37 7.39 -1.19
CA VAL A 43 -18.62 6.60 -1.09
C VAL A 43 -19.41 6.96 0.17
N ILE A 44 -18.76 7.07 1.33
CA ILE A 44 -19.42 7.48 2.58
C ILE A 44 -20.06 8.86 2.44
N ARG A 45 -19.37 9.82 1.80
CA ARG A 45 -19.91 11.16 1.55
C ARG A 45 -21.17 11.12 0.67
N ILE A 46 -21.16 10.30 -0.38
CA ILE A 46 -22.32 10.10 -1.27
C ILE A 46 -23.48 9.43 -0.53
N CYS A 47 -23.20 8.41 0.29
CA CYS A 47 -24.23 7.77 1.11
C CYS A 47 -24.86 8.76 2.09
N ARG A 48 -24.04 9.64 2.71
CA ARG A 48 -24.55 10.71 3.59
C ARG A 48 -25.46 11.67 2.85
N SER A 49 -25.08 12.14 1.67
CA SER A 49 -25.92 13.05 0.88
C SER A 49 -27.22 12.42 0.40
N ARG A 50 -27.30 11.08 0.34
CA ARG A 50 -28.50 10.34 -0.10
C ARG A 50 -29.34 9.77 1.06
N GLY A 51 -28.96 10.04 2.32
CA GLY A 51 -29.67 9.50 3.49
C GLY A 51 -29.53 7.98 3.67
N TRP A 52 -28.53 7.33 3.05
CA TRP A 52 -28.34 5.88 3.11
C TRP A 52 -27.67 5.43 4.41
N HIS A 53 -28.39 5.58 5.52
CA HIS A 53 -27.86 5.38 6.87
C HIS A 53 -27.39 3.95 7.13
N ASP A 54 -28.08 2.94 6.60
CA ASP A 54 -27.67 1.53 6.73
C ASP A 54 -26.33 1.23 6.04
N HIS A 55 -26.11 1.83 4.86
CA HIS A 55 -24.82 1.73 4.17
C HIS A 55 -23.69 2.44 4.91
N ILE A 56 -23.97 3.56 5.56
CA ILE A 56 -22.99 4.27 6.39
C ILE A 56 -22.64 3.42 7.62
N ARG A 57 -23.64 2.81 8.28
CA ARG A 57 -23.46 1.94 9.45
C ARG A 57 -22.57 0.75 9.11
N PHE A 58 -22.81 0.11 7.97
CA PHE A 58 -21.98 -1.01 7.48
C PHE A 58 -20.56 -0.58 7.05
N LYS A 59 -20.37 0.69 6.67
CA LYS A 59 -19.10 1.28 6.20
C LYS A 59 -18.43 2.13 7.29
N ASN A 60 -18.70 1.88 8.57
CA ASN A 60 -18.15 2.65 9.68
C ASN A 60 -16.62 2.76 9.63
N ILE A 61 -16.07 3.78 10.29
CA ILE A 61 -14.64 4.11 10.23
C ILE A 61 -13.75 2.98 10.74
N GLU A 62 -14.20 2.24 11.76
CA GLU A 62 -13.49 1.10 12.34
C GLU A 62 -13.28 0.00 11.31
N ARG A 63 -14.33 -0.35 10.56
CA ARG A 63 -14.22 -1.36 9.50
C ARG A 63 -13.34 -0.89 8.36
N GLN A 64 -13.36 0.42 8.02
CA GLN A 64 -12.44 0.96 7.03
C GLN A 64 -10.98 0.85 7.47
N TYR A 65 -10.72 1.19 8.73
CA TYR A 65 -9.41 1.05 9.33
C TYR A 65 -8.95 -0.41 9.34
N PHE A 66 -9.80 -1.34 9.79
CA PHE A 66 -9.52 -2.77 9.80
C PHE A 66 -9.13 -3.29 8.42
N MET A 67 -9.93 -2.98 7.39
CA MET A 67 -9.66 -3.43 6.03
C MET A 67 -8.35 -2.84 5.47
N THR A 68 -8.07 -1.57 5.77
CA THR A 68 -6.82 -0.91 5.35
C THR A 68 -5.61 -1.53 6.05
N ARG A 69 -5.74 -1.83 7.36
CA ARG A 69 -4.71 -2.51 8.15
C ARG A 69 -4.45 -3.92 7.65
N GLN A 70 -5.48 -4.68 7.28
CA GLN A 70 -5.32 -6.02 6.72
C GLN A 70 -4.62 -5.99 5.36
N ALA A 71 -4.95 -5.03 4.50
CA ALA A 71 -4.25 -4.83 3.23
C ALA A 71 -2.77 -4.46 3.46
N ALA A 72 -2.47 -3.55 4.39
CA ALA A 72 -1.09 -3.20 4.75
C ALA A 72 -0.30 -4.42 5.28
N LYS A 73 -0.90 -5.22 6.17
CA LYS A 73 -0.29 -6.47 6.67
C LYS A 73 0.04 -7.46 5.56
N ARG A 74 -0.81 -7.57 4.53
CA ARG A 74 -0.53 -8.43 3.37
C ARG A 74 0.74 -7.97 2.66
N HIS A 75 0.86 -6.68 2.38
CA HIS A 75 2.06 -6.12 1.73
C HIS A 75 3.32 -6.19 2.61
N GLN A 76 3.17 -6.12 3.94
CA GLN A 76 4.27 -6.36 4.87
C GLN A 76 4.77 -7.81 4.78
N ARG A 77 3.87 -8.79 4.68
CA ARG A 77 4.23 -10.22 4.49
C ARG A 77 4.93 -10.47 3.15
N GLU A 78 4.58 -9.72 2.12
CA GLU A 78 5.24 -9.75 0.81
C GLU A 78 6.60 -9.03 0.80
N GLY A 79 7.01 -8.45 1.94
CA GLY A 79 8.26 -7.71 2.08
C GLY A 79 8.26 -6.37 1.35
N VAL A 80 7.09 -5.83 0.99
CA VAL A 80 6.98 -4.57 0.22
C VAL A 80 6.93 -3.34 1.12
N ILE A 81 6.33 -3.44 2.30
CA ILE A 81 6.17 -2.35 3.27
C ILE A 81 6.84 -2.67 4.60
#